data_AF-A0A9D2NYY3-F1
#
_entry.id   AF-A0A9D2NYY3-F1
#
_cell.length_a   1.000
_cell.length_b   1.000
_cell.length_c   1.000
_cell.angle_alpha   90.00
_cell.angle_beta   90.00
_cell.angle_gamma   90.00
#
_symmetry.space_group_name_H-M   'P 1'
#
loop_
_entity.id
_entity.type
_entity.pdbx_description
1 polymer ?
#
loop_
_entity_poly.entity_id
_entity_poly.type
_entity_poly.pdbx_seq_one_letter_code
_entity_poly.pdbx_strand_id
1 'polypeptide(L)'
;MEPILQIEHLSIDFIQYDRGIRRRRLPVIRDLSLKIYPGQITAVAGASGSGKSLLAHSILGILPYNGRMEGEILYDGEPLTPKRTEKLRGKEIVLVPQGVTWL
;
A
#
# COMPACT_ATOMS: atom_id res chain seq x y z
N MET A 1 -8.76 18.62 -13.00
CA MET A 1 -9.08 17.17 -12.90
C MET A 1 -8.68 16.73 -11.52
N GLU A 2 -9.59 16.08 -10.80
CA GLU A 2 -9.28 15.47 -9.50
C GLU A 2 -8.47 14.17 -9.69
N PRO A 3 -7.55 13.82 -8.77
CA PRO A 3 -6.83 12.56 -8.82
C PRO A 3 -7.78 11.39 -8.51
N ILE A 4 -7.62 10.27 -9.23
CA ILE A 4 -8.36 9.03 -8.95
C ILE A 4 -7.79 8.29 -7.74
N LEU A 5 -6.47 8.39 -7.53
CA LEU A 5 -5.78 7.84 -6.37
C LEU A 5 -4.86 8.92 -5.79
N GLN A 6 -4.98 9.14 -4.49
CA GLN A 6 -4.14 10.05 -3.74
C GLN A 6 -3.58 9.34 -2.51
N ILE A 7 -2.29 9.47 -2.30
CA ILE A 7 -1.58 8.93 -1.14
C ILE A 7 -0.92 10.10 -0.44
N GLU A 8 -1.14 10.20 0.87
CA GLU A 8 -0.64 11.29 1.71
C GLU A 8 0.16 10.73 2.87
N HIS A 9 1.44 11.09 2.93
CA HIS A 9 2.34 10.81 4.03
C HIS A 9 2.44 9.31 4.39
N LEU A 10 2.33 8.44 3.39
CA LEU A 10 2.30 7.00 3.59
C LEU A 10 3.63 6.51 4.16
N SER A 11 3.57 5.94 5.35
CA SER A 11 4.69 5.27 6.00
C SER A 11 4.30 3.84 6.36
N ILE A 12 5.19 2.89 6.04
CA ILE A 12 4.97 1.46 6.32
C ILE A 12 6.18 0.91 7.04
N ASP A 13 5.95 0.34 8.22
CA ASP A 13 6.94 -0.36 9.01
C ASP A 13 6.47 -1.74 9.47
N PHE A 14 7.41 -2.66 9.66
CA PHE A 14 7.13 -3.98 10.21
C PHE A 14 7.67 -4.10 11.62
N ILE A 15 6.89 -4.75 12.49
CA ILE A 15 7.37 -5.18 13.80
C ILE A 15 7.97 -6.57 13.65
N GLN A 16 9.26 -6.70 13.99
CA GLN A 16 9.98 -7.96 14.00
C GLN A 16 10.60 -8.21 15.37
N TYR A 17 10.74 -9.48 15.73
CA TYR A 17 11.53 -9.87 16.90
C TYR A 17 13.01 -9.93 16.51
N ASP A 18 13.85 -9.31 17.31
CA ASP A 18 15.29 -9.48 17.31
C ASP A 18 15.67 -10.66 18.24
N ARG A 19 16.95 -10.93 18.46
CA ARG A 19 17.40 -11.96 19.42
C ARG A 19 16.69 -11.80 20.77
N GLY A 20 15.93 -12.84 21.16
CA GLY A 20 15.14 -12.86 22.38
C GLY A 20 13.78 -12.17 22.26
N ILE A 21 13.41 -11.36 23.25
CA ILE A 21 12.07 -10.75 23.38
C ILE A 21 12.04 -9.32 22.79
N ARG A 22 13.19 -8.80 22.35
CA ARG A 22 13.30 -7.41 21.89
C ARG A 22 12.59 -7.25 20.53
N ARG A 23 11.62 -6.34 20.46
CA ARG A 23 10.96 -5.95 19.21
C ARG A 23 11.73 -4.82 18.54
N ARG A 24 11.93 -4.90 17.23
CA ARG A 24 12.48 -3.83 16.38
C ARG A 24 11.48 -3.44 15.30
N ARG A 25 11.48 -2.16 14.92
CA ARG A 25 10.73 -1.65 13.76
C ARG A 25 11.62 -1.62 12.53
N LEU A 26 11.13 -2.14 11.42
CA LEU A 26 11.79 -2.10 10.13
C LEU A 26 10.99 -1.18 9.18
N PRO A 27 11.35 0.10 9.04
CA PRO A 27 10.67 1.00 8.11
C PRO A 27 11.03 0.65 6.67
N VAL A 28 10.02 0.47 5.82
CA VAL A 28 10.18 0.11 4.40
C VAL A 28 9.75 1.24 3.47
N ILE A 29 8.61 1.89 3.74
CA ILE A 29 8.17 3.11 3.06
C ILE A 29 8.16 4.24 4.08
N ARG A 30 8.68 5.41 3.71
CA ARG A 30 8.79 6.58 4.58
C ARG A 30 8.20 7.79 3.88
N ASP A 31 7.16 8.36 4.46
CA ASP A 31 6.55 9.64 4.07
C ASP A 31 6.33 9.80 2.55
N LEU A 32 5.71 8.79 1.93
CA LEU A 32 5.42 8.80 0.51
C LEU A 32 4.10 9.52 0.24
N SER A 33 4.16 10.59 -0.56
CA SER A 33 2.98 11.27 -1.09
C SER A 33 2.99 11.22 -2.62
N LEU A 34 1.87 10.82 -3.23
CA LEU A 34 1.71 10.79 -4.68
C LEU A 34 0.25 10.94 -5.10
N LYS A 35 0.06 11.37 -6.36
CA LYS A 35 -1.25 11.50 -7.00
C LYS A 35 -1.23 10.80 -8.36
N ILE A 36 -2.28 10.08 -8.67
CA ILE A 36 -2.52 9.48 -9.99
C ILE A 36 -3.84 10.03 -10.53
N TYR A 37 -3.84 10.46 -11.79
CA TYR A 37 -5.01 11.03 -12.44
C TYR A 37 -5.75 9.99 -13.30
N PRO A 38 -7.06 10.17 -13.54
CA PRO A 38 -7.82 9.31 -14.44
C PRO A 38 -7.15 9.17 -15.81
N GLY A 39 -7.04 7.92 -16.31
CA GLY A 39 -6.42 7.61 -17.60
C GLY A 39 -4.88 7.63 -17.63
N GLN A 40 -4.23 7.98 -16.51
CA GLN A 40 -2.77 8.00 -16.42
C GLN A 40 -2.20 6.57 -16.23
N ILE A 41 -1.20 6.23 -17.05
CA ILE A 41 -0.37 5.04 -16.82
C ILE A 41 0.82 5.45 -15.96
N THR A 42 0.89 4.96 -14.73
CA THR A 42 1.96 5.25 -13.78
C THR A 42 2.83 4.02 -13.55
N ALA A 43 4.14 4.16 -13.76
CA ALA A 43 5.11 3.11 -13.48
C ALA A 43 5.80 3.35 -12.12
N VAL A 44 5.93 2.29 -11.32
CA VAL A 44 6.69 2.31 -10.05
C VAL A 44 7.94 1.45 -10.22
N ALA A 45 9.11 2.06 -10.16
CA ALA A 45 10.40 1.39 -10.32
C ALA A 45 11.29 1.53 -9.07
N GLY A 46 12.19 0.58 -8.88
CA GLY A 46 13.12 0.56 -7.75
C GLY A 46 13.74 -0.81 -7.49
N ALA A 47 14.79 -0.87 -6.67
CA ALA A 47 15.51 -2.10 -6.33
C ALA A 47 14.61 -3.17 -5.68
N SER A 48 15.02 -4.44 -5.73
CA SER A 48 14.32 -5.50 -4.99
C SER A 48 14.24 -5.15 -3.49
N GLY A 49 13.09 -5.37 -2.87
CA GLY A 49 12.85 -5.02 -1.46
C GLY A 49 12.54 -3.54 -1.18
N SER A 50 12.49 -2.66 -2.19
CA SER A 50 12.23 -1.22 -2.01
C SER A 50 10.78 -0.85 -1.62
N GLY A 51 9.91 -1.83 -1.37
CA GLY A 51 8.52 -1.59 -0.97
C GLY A 51 7.49 -1.46 -2.09
N LYS A 52 7.83 -1.74 -3.36
CA LYS A 52 6.88 -1.65 -4.50
C LYS A 52 5.62 -2.50 -4.30
N SER A 53 5.78 -3.78 -3.96
CA SER A 53 4.65 -4.67 -3.69
C SER A 53 3.88 -4.24 -2.44
N LEU A 54 4.57 -3.66 -1.45
CA LEU A 54 3.92 -3.15 -0.24
C LEU A 54 3.05 -1.93 -0.52
N LEU A 55 3.49 -1.05 -1.41
CA LEU A 55 2.67 0.07 -1.89
C LEU A 55 1.38 -0.43 -2.55
N ALA A 56 1.48 -1.48 -3.39
CA ALA A 56 0.29 -2.08 -3.99
C ALA A 56 -0.62 -2.70 -2.91
N HIS A 57 -0.04 -3.45 -1.96
CA HIS A 57 -0.79 -4.10 -0.89
C HIS A 57 -1.46 -3.09 0.06
N SER A 58 -0.85 -1.92 0.32
CA SER A 58 -1.46 -0.87 1.14
C SER A 58 -2.67 -0.25 0.46
N ILE A 59 -2.60 0.04 -0.84
CA ILE A 59 -3.74 0.52 -1.64
C ILE A 59 -4.89 -0.49 -1.59
N LEU A 60 -4.59 -1.78 -1.68
CA LEU A 60 -5.57 -2.85 -1.65
C LEU A 60 -6.02 -3.24 -0.24
N GLY A 61 -5.46 -2.65 0.81
CA GLY A 61 -5.79 -3.01 2.19
C GLY A 61 -5.52 -4.48 2.52
N ILE A 62 -4.45 -5.06 1.96
CA ILE A 62 -4.00 -6.45 2.16
C ILE A 62 -2.57 -6.50 2.71
N LEU A 63 -2.18 -5.49 3.49
CA LEU A 63 -0.88 -5.51 4.16
C LEU A 63 -0.75 -6.73 5.07
N PRO A 64 0.46 -7.31 5.20
CA PRO A 64 0.70 -8.42 6.13
C PRO A 64 0.34 -8.02 7.56
N TYR A 65 -0.09 -8.99 8.37
CA TYR A 65 -0.59 -8.77 9.74
C TYR A 65 0.39 -8.06 10.68
N ASN A 66 1.69 -8.16 10.41
CA ASN A 66 2.76 -7.52 11.20
C ASN A 66 3.21 -6.17 10.61
N GLY A 67 2.57 -5.71 9.54
CA GLY A 67 2.76 -4.41 8.93
C GLY A 67 1.90 -3.36 9.60
N ARG A 68 2.49 -2.19 9.86
CA ARG A 68 1.82 -0.99 10.33
C ARG A 68 1.86 0.04 9.22
N MET A 69 0.75 0.74 9.03
CA MET A 69 0.59 1.80 8.06
C MET A 69 0.20 3.09 8.78
N GLU A 70 0.84 4.18 8.40
CA GLU A 70 0.47 5.55 8.77
C GLU A 70 0.28 6.38 7.48
N GLY A 71 -0.45 7.49 7.58
CA GLY A 71 -0.89 8.28 6.43
C GLY A 71 -2.28 7.88 5.93
N GLU A 72 -2.66 8.46 4.79
CA GLU A 72 -3.99 8.27 4.20
C GLU A 72 -3.89 7.89 2.71
N ILE A 73 -4.84 7.07 2.26
CA ILE A 73 -5.02 6.74 0.85
C ILE A 73 -6.46 7.05 0.50
N LEU A 74 -6.68 7.85 -0.53
CA LEU A 74 -7.99 8.23 -1.05
C LEU A 74 -8.16 7.63 -2.45
N TYR A 75 -9.35 7.12 -2.71
CA TYR A 75 -9.79 6.69 -4.04
C TYR A 75 -11.03 7.48 -4.41
N ASP A 76 -10.95 8.19 -5.54
CA ASP A 76 -11.99 9.09 -6.03
C ASP A 76 -12.43 10.12 -4.97
N GLY A 77 -11.44 10.78 -4.36
CA GLY A 77 -11.65 11.81 -3.33
C GLY A 77 -12.10 11.32 -1.96
N GLU A 78 -12.31 10.01 -1.75
CA GLU A 78 -12.79 9.48 -0.48
C GLU A 78 -11.81 8.47 0.15
N PRO A 79 -11.67 8.43 1.50
CA PRO A 79 -10.69 7.56 2.16
C PRO A 79 -10.92 6.06 1.94
N LEU A 80 -9.84 5.31 1.66
CA LEU A 80 -9.82 3.84 1.57
C LEU A 80 -9.84 3.21 2.96
N THR A 81 -10.98 3.28 3.63
CA THR A 81 -11.24 2.53 4.87
C THR A 81 -11.31 1.02 4.60
N PRO A 82 -11.04 0.13 5.57
CA PRO A 82 -11.11 -1.32 5.37
C PRO A 82 -12.41 -1.80 4.71
N LYS A 83 -13.55 -1.28 5.15
CA LYS A 83 -14.88 -1.60 4.61
C LYS A 83 -15.06 -1.12 3.17
N ARG A 84 -14.49 0.04 2.83
CA ARG A 84 -14.57 0.60 1.48
C ARG A 84 -13.67 -0.20 0.53
N THR A 85 -12.44 -0.47 0.95
CA THR A 85 -11.49 -1.26 0.19
C THR A 85 -12.04 -2.64 -0.14
N GLU A 86 -12.72 -3.30 0.81
CA GLU A 86 -13.43 -4.57 0.56
C GLU A 86 -14.47 -4.48 -0.55
N LYS A 87 -15.26 -3.41 -0.60
CA LYS A 87 -16.28 -3.20 -1.63
C LYS A 87 -15.68 -2.90 -3.01
N LEU A 88 -14.54 -2.22 -3.05
CA LEU A 88 -13.87 -1.76 -4.28
C LEU A 88 -12.99 -2.85 -4.90
N ARG A 89 -12.41 -3.74 -4.07
CA ARG A 89 -11.57 -4.84 -4.54
C ARG A 89 -12.34 -5.73 -5.52
N GLY A 90 -11.73 -5.99 -6.67
CA GLY A 90 -12.30 -6.83 -7.72
C GLY A 90 -13.37 -6.15 -8.59
N LYS A 91 -13.68 -4.87 -8.33
CA LYS A 91 -14.63 -4.07 -9.12
C LYS A 91 -13.98 -2.83 -9.70
N GLU A 92 -13.41 -2.03 -8.81
CA GLU A 92 -12.79 -0.73 -9.11
C GLU A 92 -11.27 -0.80 -8.99
N ILE A 93 -10.76 -1.57 -8.02
CA ILE A 93 -9.32 -1.74 -7.78
C ILE A 93 -9.00 -3.23 -7.88
N VAL A 94 -8.07 -3.60 -8.77
CA VAL A 94 -7.68 -4.98 -9.04
C VAL A 94 -6.17 -5.12 -8.97
N LEU A 95 -5.69 -6.18 -8.31
CA LEU A 95 -4.30 -6.61 -8.35
C LEU A 95 -4.14 -7.75 -9.34
N VAL A 96 -3.22 -7.60 -10.28
CA VAL A 96 -2.72 -8.72 -11.07
C VAL A 96 -1.34 -9.07 -10.49
N PRO A 97 -1.23 -10.14 -9.67
CA PRO A 97 0.03 -10.50 -9.05
C PRO A 97 1.02 -11.07 -10.07
N GLN A 98 2.32 -11.02 -9.74
CA GLN A 98 3.37 -11.62 -10.56
C GLN A 98 3.22 -13.15 -10.71
N GLY A 99 2.52 -13.81 -9.77
CA GLY A 99 2.19 -15.24 -9.82
C GLY A 99 0.99 -15.56 -8.93
N VAL A 100 0.32 -16.67 -9.24
CA VAL A 100 -0.94 -17.11 -8.57
C VAL A 100 -0.73 -18.12 -7.45
N THR A 101 0.52 -18.51 -7.15
CA THR A 101 0.84 -19.67 -6.32
C THR A 101 0.64 -19.45 -4.80
N TRP A 102 0.26 -18.25 -4.35
CA TRP A 102 0.20 -17.89 -2.92
C TRP A 102 -0.94 -16.92 -2.57
N LEU A 103 -2.06 -16.97 -3.31
CA LEU A 103 -3.35 -16.37 -2.91
C LEU A 103 -4.21 -17.42 -2.23
#